data_AF-A0A7Y2DDK1-F1
#
_entry.id   AF-A0A7Y2DDK1-F1
#
_cell.length_a   1.000
_cell.length_b   1.000
_cell.length_c   1.000
_cell.angle_alpha   90.00
_cell.angle_beta   90.00
_cell.angle_gamma   90.00
#
_symmetry.space_group_name_H-M   'P 1'
#
loop_
_entity.id
_entity.type
_entity.pdbx_description
1 polymer ?
#
loop_
_entity_poly.entity_id
_entity_poly.type
_entity_poly.pdbx_seq_one_letter_code
_entity_poly.pdbx_strand_id
1 'polypeptide(L)'
;PGLRGREPKEITLKNLSKIIHARVVEIIEQVYTEIKNYGHEEQKKKLIAGIVLTGGGSQLKHLKQLVEYITGMDTRIGYPNEHLAGDSEKEIASPLYATAVGLLMNAVTNEKKSKPADTKGKIEEELVLAGHEEGETLNKLKVKKERKSVFDKWSEKLKDFLDNAE
;
A
#
# COMPACT_ATOMS: atom_id res chain seq x y z
N PRO A 1 28.18 -13.64 11.89
CA PRO A 1 29.22 -12.81 11.23
C PRO A 1 30.28 -12.36 12.25
N GLY A 2 31.55 -12.63 11.98
CA GLY A 2 32.65 -12.06 12.78
C GLY A 2 32.61 -10.54 12.70
N LEU A 3 32.90 -9.85 13.80
CA LEU A 3 33.19 -8.42 13.78
C LEU A 3 34.38 -8.21 12.83
N ARG A 4 34.36 -7.18 11.97
CA ARG A 4 35.39 -6.94 10.95
C ARG A 4 36.80 -7.14 11.52
N GLY A 5 37.57 -8.04 10.89
CA GLY A 5 38.94 -8.36 11.29
C GLY A 5 39.10 -9.42 12.40
N ARG A 6 38.02 -10.05 12.86
CA ARG A 6 38.07 -11.21 13.77
C ARG A 6 37.65 -12.49 13.04
N GLU A 7 38.28 -13.59 13.43
CA GLU A 7 37.88 -14.92 12.97
C GLU A 7 36.38 -15.16 13.19
N PRO A 8 35.70 -15.87 12.27
CA PRO A 8 34.30 -16.23 12.43
C PRO A 8 34.08 -16.94 13.77
N LYS A 9 33.12 -16.43 14.56
CA LYS A 9 32.74 -17.06 15.83
C LYS A 9 31.59 -18.04 15.57
N GLU A 10 31.82 -19.30 15.90
CA GLU A 10 30.75 -20.30 15.92
C GLU A 10 29.81 -20.06 17.10
N ILE A 11 28.51 -20.13 16.83
CA ILE A 11 27.46 -20.01 17.84
C ILE A 11 26.45 -21.13 17.66
N THR A 12 25.93 -21.64 18.77
CA THR A 12 24.85 -22.63 18.70
C THR A 12 23.55 -21.96 18.26
N LEU A 13 22.73 -22.70 17.49
CA LEU A 13 21.39 -22.25 17.11
C LEU A 13 20.54 -21.90 18.33
N LYS A 14 20.70 -22.64 19.44
CA LYS A 14 20.02 -22.38 20.71
C LYS A 14 20.34 -20.99 21.27
N ASN A 15 21.61 -20.58 21.24
CA ASN A 15 22.01 -19.27 21.74
C ASN A 15 21.50 -18.15 20.84
N LEU A 16 21.54 -18.32 19.52
CA LEU A 16 20.96 -17.36 18.59
C LEU A 16 19.44 -17.23 18.78
N SER A 17 18.74 -18.37 18.90
CA SER A 17 17.30 -18.43 19.10
C SER A 17 16.86 -17.71 20.38
N LYS A 18 17.60 -17.85 21.48
CA LYS A 18 17.32 -17.11 22.73
C LYS A 18 17.29 -15.59 22.53
N ILE A 19 18.24 -15.06 21.76
CA ILE A 19 18.34 -13.61 21.50
C ILE A 19 17.17 -13.16 20.62
N ILE A 20 16.89 -13.89 19.55
CA ILE A 20 15.76 -13.60 18.64
C ILE A 20 14.44 -13.67 19.41
N HIS A 21 14.25 -14.72 20.21
CA HIS A 21 13.05 -14.93 21.01
C HIS A 21 12.79 -13.78 21.98
N ALA A 22 13.81 -13.33 22.73
CA ALA A 22 13.67 -12.20 23.64
C ALA A 22 13.19 -10.94 22.91
N ARG A 23 13.78 -10.62 21.74
CA ARG A 23 13.39 -9.43 20.97
C ARG A 23 11.99 -9.55 20.36
N VAL A 24 11.63 -10.74 19.90
CA VAL A 24 10.31 -10.99 19.30
C VAL A 24 9.22 -10.90 20.37
N VAL A 25 9.43 -11.47 21.56
CA VAL A 25 8.50 -11.35 22.68
C VAL A 25 8.28 -9.88 23.04
N GLU A 26 9.36 -9.11 23.19
CA GLU A 26 9.27 -7.67 23.48
C GLU A 26 8.42 -6.91 22.44
N ILE A 27 8.64 -7.16 21.15
CA ILE A 27 7.87 -6.52 20.07
C ILE A 27 6.39 -6.91 20.16
N ILE A 28 6.09 -8.19 20.38
CA ILE A 28 4.70 -8.68 20.47
C ILE A 28 4.00 -8.08 21.68
N GLU A 29 4.66 -8.00 22.84
CA GLU A 29 4.11 -7.40 24.05
C GLU A 29 3.82 -5.91 23.88
N GLN A 30 4.70 -5.17 23.19
CA GLN A 30 4.47 -3.77 22.84
C GLN A 30 3.25 -3.62 21.94
N VAL A 31 3.16 -4.41 20.86
CA VAL A 31 1.99 -4.41 19.97
C VAL A 31 0.71 -4.78 20.72
N TYR A 32 0.76 -5.78 21.61
CA TYR A 32 -0.39 -6.21 22.38
C TYR A 32 -0.85 -5.15 23.38
N THR A 33 0.09 -4.39 23.96
CA THR A 33 -0.23 -3.23 24.81
C THR A 33 -1.05 -2.21 24.03
N GLU A 34 -0.69 -1.91 22.78
CA GLU A 34 -1.48 -1.01 21.92
C GLU A 34 -2.86 -1.58 21.58
N ILE A 35 -2.97 -2.89 21.33
CA ILE A 35 -4.27 -3.56 21.10
C ILE A 35 -5.17 -3.51 22.35
N LYS A 36 -4.59 -3.62 23.55
CA LYS A 36 -5.31 -3.42 24.81
C LYS A 36 -5.75 -1.98 24.99
N ASN A 37 -4.88 -1.01 24.70
CA ASN A 37 -5.21 0.42 24.78
C ASN A 37 -6.34 0.80 23.83
N TYR A 38 -6.44 0.15 22.66
CA TYR A 38 -7.58 0.29 21.76
C TYR A 38 -8.92 -0.13 22.42
N GLY A 39 -8.88 -1.09 23.35
CA GLY A 39 -10.03 -1.62 24.06
C GLY A 39 -10.65 -2.84 23.37
N HIS A 40 -9.83 -3.72 22.78
CA HIS A 40 -10.32 -4.86 22.00
C HIS A 40 -11.23 -5.85 22.77
N GLU A 41 -11.18 -5.81 24.11
CA GLU A 41 -12.02 -6.60 25.01
C GLU A 41 -13.47 -6.10 25.08
N GLU A 42 -13.71 -4.82 24.74
CA GLU A 42 -15.04 -4.23 24.68
C GLU A 42 -15.87 -4.87 23.55
N GLN A 43 -17.13 -5.20 23.81
CA GLN A 43 -18.03 -5.82 22.82
C GLN A 43 -18.09 -5.07 21.47
N LYS A 44 -18.03 -3.73 21.50
CA LYS A 44 -18.11 -2.89 20.30
C LYS A 44 -16.79 -2.75 19.53
N LYS A 45 -15.66 -3.12 20.14
CA LYS A 45 -14.31 -2.96 19.57
C LYS A 45 -13.59 -4.29 19.37
N LYS A 46 -14.32 -5.41 19.35
CA LYS A 46 -13.73 -6.72 19.13
C LYS A 46 -13.05 -6.81 17.77
N LEU A 47 -11.79 -7.26 17.78
CA LEU A 47 -11.03 -7.57 16.58
C LEU A 47 -11.29 -9.03 16.15
N ILE A 48 -12.49 -9.28 15.62
CA ILE A 48 -12.98 -10.63 15.30
C ILE A 48 -12.13 -11.40 14.29
N ALA A 49 -11.37 -10.69 13.44
CA ALA A 49 -10.53 -11.31 12.41
C ALA A 49 -9.11 -11.60 12.89
N GLY A 50 -8.80 -11.30 14.16
CA GLY A 50 -7.51 -11.54 14.77
C GLY A 50 -6.38 -10.68 14.20
N ILE A 51 -5.16 -11.21 14.25
CA ILE A 51 -3.91 -10.53 13.85
C ILE A 51 -3.42 -11.09 12.52
N VAL A 52 -3.01 -10.20 11.61
CA VAL A 52 -2.34 -10.57 10.36
C VAL A 52 -0.88 -10.11 10.42
N LEU A 53 0.05 -11.07 10.42
CA LEU A 53 1.48 -10.80 10.39
C LEU A 53 1.95 -10.72 8.93
N THR A 54 2.76 -9.73 8.60
CA THR A 54 3.33 -9.55 7.26
C THR A 54 4.77 -9.03 7.31
N GLY A 55 5.38 -8.78 6.17
CA GLY A 55 6.78 -8.37 6.04
C GLY A 55 7.77 -9.53 6.18
N GLY A 56 9.07 -9.25 6.08
CA GLY A 56 10.10 -10.29 6.20
C GLY A 56 10.15 -10.93 7.59
N GLY A 57 9.87 -10.15 8.64
CA GLY A 57 9.86 -10.63 10.03
C GLY A 57 8.81 -11.71 10.28
N SER A 58 7.71 -11.72 9.51
CA SER A 58 6.64 -12.72 9.68
C SER A 58 7.05 -14.13 9.25
N GLN A 59 8.21 -14.29 8.61
CA GLN A 59 8.74 -15.58 8.16
C GLN A 59 9.55 -16.31 9.25
N LEU A 60 9.72 -15.70 10.43
CA LEU A 60 10.35 -16.36 11.57
C LEU A 60 9.58 -17.64 11.93
N LYS A 61 10.34 -18.73 12.13
CA LYS A 61 9.78 -20.04 12.47
C LYS A 61 8.97 -19.93 13.77
N HIS A 62 7.76 -20.46 13.73
CA HIS A 62 6.82 -20.50 14.85
C HIS A 62 6.34 -19.12 15.38
N LEU A 63 6.53 -18.03 14.62
CA LEU A 63 6.09 -16.71 15.07
C LEU A 63 4.57 -16.63 15.24
N LYS A 64 3.79 -17.22 14.32
CA LYS A 64 2.33 -17.30 14.42
C LYS A 64 1.91 -17.86 15.80
N GLN A 65 2.45 -19.02 16.16
CA GLN A 65 2.14 -19.70 17.41
C GLN A 65 2.53 -18.88 18.63
N LEU A 66 3.66 -18.18 18.56
CA LEU A 66 4.11 -17.30 19.64
C LEU A 66 3.16 -16.11 19.84
N VAL A 67 2.68 -15.49 18.76
CA VAL A 67 1.72 -14.38 18.83
C VAL A 67 0.39 -14.86 19.39
N GLU A 68 -0.13 -16.01 18.93
CA GLU A 68 -1.36 -16.61 19.46
C GLU A 68 -1.21 -16.92 20.96
N TYR A 69 -0.06 -17.45 21.38
CA TYR A 69 0.22 -17.74 22.78
C TYR A 69 0.25 -16.49 23.67
N ILE A 70 0.89 -15.41 23.23
CA ILE A 70 1.01 -14.18 24.02
C ILE A 70 -0.30 -13.38 24.06
N THR A 71 -0.99 -13.28 22.92
CA THR A 71 -2.15 -12.39 22.77
C THR A 71 -3.48 -13.09 23.03
N GLY A 72 -3.54 -14.41 22.89
CA GLY A 72 -4.81 -15.16 22.89
C GLY A 72 -5.68 -14.91 21.65
N MET A 73 -5.16 -14.23 20.62
CA MET A 73 -5.90 -13.86 19.41
C MET A 73 -5.50 -14.74 18.23
N ASP A 74 -6.48 -15.13 17.41
CA ASP A 74 -6.22 -15.86 16.17
C ASP A 74 -5.23 -15.10 15.29
N THR A 75 -4.21 -15.80 14.78
CA THR A 75 -3.16 -15.15 13.98
C THR A 75 -2.91 -15.87 12.67
N ARG A 76 -2.66 -15.10 11.60
CA ARG A 76 -2.26 -15.66 10.29
C ARG A 76 -1.15 -14.86 9.64
N ILE A 77 -0.48 -15.48 8.68
CA ILE A 77 0.49 -14.81 7.82
C ILE A 77 -0.24 -14.24 6.60
N GLY A 78 -0.07 -12.95 6.34
CA GLY A 78 -0.63 -12.24 5.20
C GLY A 78 0.31 -12.31 3.98
N TYR A 79 -0.22 -12.77 2.85
CA TYR A 79 0.48 -12.86 1.58
C TYR A 79 -0.15 -11.88 0.57
N PRO A 80 0.65 -11.22 -0.28
CA PRO A 80 0.13 -10.26 -1.26
C PRO A 80 -0.38 -10.91 -2.56
N ASN A 81 -0.75 -12.19 -2.54
CA ASN A 81 -1.03 -13.00 -3.74
C ASN A 81 -2.43 -12.80 -4.34
N GLU A 82 -3.42 -12.39 -3.55
CA GLU A 82 -4.81 -12.21 -4.01
C GLU A 82 -4.95 -11.22 -5.19
N HIS A 83 -4.03 -10.26 -5.29
CA HIS A 83 -4.05 -9.19 -6.30
C HIS A 83 -2.97 -9.34 -7.38
N LEU A 84 -2.25 -10.47 -7.35
CA LEU A 84 -1.28 -10.82 -8.38
C LEU A 84 -1.97 -11.72 -9.41
N ALA A 85 -1.62 -11.55 -10.70
CA ALA A 85 -2.11 -12.45 -11.74
C ALA A 85 -1.69 -13.90 -11.42
N GLY A 86 -2.54 -14.89 -11.75
CA GLY A 86 -2.44 -16.28 -11.28
C GLY A 86 -1.14 -17.04 -11.58
N ASP A 87 -0.26 -16.50 -12.41
CA ASP A 87 1.09 -17.02 -12.73
C ASP A 87 2.23 -16.24 -12.08
N SER A 88 1.95 -15.32 -11.14
CA SER A 88 3.00 -14.64 -10.40
C SER A 88 3.86 -15.67 -9.69
N GLU A 89 5.17 -15.63 -9.96
CA GLU A 89 6.15 -16.54 -9.40
C GLU A 89 5.98 -16.66 -7.87
N LYS A 90 6.12 -17.89 -7.33
CA LYS A 90 6.00 -18.16 -5.88
C LYS A 90 6.88 -17.24 -5.03
N GLU A 91 7.96 -16.71 -5.59
CA GLU A 91 8.84 -15.76 -4.94
C GLU A 91 8.15 -14.42 -4.63
N ILE A 92 7.30 -13.93 -5.52
CA ILE A 92 6.55 -12.67 -5.34
C ILE A 92 5.37 -12.85 -4.36
N ALA A 93 4.87 -14.08 -4.22
CA ALA A 93 3.89 -14.48 -3.22
C ALA A 93 4.52 -14.63 -1.81
N SER A 94 5.31 -13.63 -1.39
CA SER A 94 6.00 -13.59 -0.11
C SER A 94 5.51 -12.40 0.73
N PRO A 95 5.31 -12.57 2.06
CA PRO A 95 4.95 -11.47 2.96
C PRO A 95 5.98 -10.32 2.93
N LEU A 96 7.22 -10.60 2.50
CA LEU A 96 8.27 -9.61 2.30
C LEU A 96 7.83 -8.47 1.36
N TYR A 97 7.03 -8.77 0.35
CA TYR A 97 6.63 -7.83 -0.69
C TYR A 97 5.29 -7.14 -0.42
N ALA A 98 4.66 -7.39 0.74
CA ALA A 98 3.33 -6.89 1.05
C ALA A 98 3.21 -5.36 0.94
N THR A 99 4.22 -4.62 1.40
CA THR A 99 4.23 -3.16 1.31
C THR A 99 4.30 -2.68 -0.14
N ALA A 100 5.19 -3.25 -0.95
CA ALA A 100 5.36 -2.83 -2.35
C ALA A 100 4.09 -3.10 -3.17
N VAL A 101 3.50 -4.29 -3.01
CA VAL A 101 2.24 -4.64 -3.68
C VAL A 101 1.10 -3.74 -3.20
N GLY A 102 0.99 -3.49 -1.89
CA GLY A 102 -0.02 -2.60 -1.32
C GLY A 102 0.08 -1.16 -1.86
N LEU A 103 1.30 -0.64 -2.01
CA LEU A 103 1.54 0.70 -2.61
C LEU A 103 1.11 0.75 -4.07
N LEU A 104 1.43 -0.28 -4.86
CA LEU A 104 1.02 -0.36 -6.27
C LEU A 104 -0.51 -0.41 -6.40
N MET A 105 -1.17 -1.23 -5.59
CA MET A 105 -2.63 -1.32 -5.56
C MET A 105 -3.28 0.01 -5.16
N ASN A 106 -2.70 0.71 -4.18
CA ASN A 106 -3.18 2.02 -3.76
C ASN A 106 -3.06 3.04 -4.90
N ALA A 107 -1.93 3.06 -5.63
CA ALA A 107 -1.74 3.93 -6.79
C ALA A 107 -2.81 3.69 -7.87
N VAL A 108 -3.00 2.43 -8.29
CA VAL A 108 -4.00 2.04 -9.30
C VAL A 108 -5.43 2.41 -8.87
N THR A 109 -5.76 2.23 -7.59
CA THR A 109 -7.08 2.58 -7.05
C THR A 109 -7.32 4.08 -7.04
N ASN A 110 -6.28 4.87 -6.74
CA ASN A 110 -6.37 6.33 -6.70
C ASN A 110 -6.43 6.95 -8.11
N GLU A 111 -5.79 6.34 -9.12
CA GLU A 111 -5.96 6.75 -10.53
C GLU A 111 -7.39 6.55 -11.04
N LYS A 112 -8.07 5.48 -10.61
CA LYS A 112 -9.49 5.25 -10.98
C LYS A 112 -10.42 6.30 -10.38
N LYS A 113 -10.09 6.85 -9.21
CA LYS A 113 -10.87 7.90 -8.53
C LYS A 113 -10.67 9.29 -9.14
N SER A 114 -9.55 9.53 -9.83
CA SER A 114 -9.24 10.84 -10.43
C SER A 114 -9.72 11.01 -11.87
N LYS A 115 -10.24 9.95 -12.51
CA LYS A 115 -10.99 10.09 -13.77
C LYS A 115 -12.43 10.53 -13.45
N PRO A 116 -12.87 11.74 -13.84
CA PRO A 116 -14.26 12.11 -13.68
C PRO A 116 -15.10 11.17 -14.55
N ALA A 117 -16.09 10.55 -13.92
CA ALA A 117 -17.15 9.82 -14.60
C ALA A 117 -18.02 10.82 -15.37
N ASP A 118 -17.56 11.26 -16.54
CA ASP A 118 -18.30 12.22 -17.36
C ASP A 118 -17.94 12.03 -18.83
N THR A 119 -18.39 10.94 -19.43
CA THR A 119 -18.46 10.83 -20.91
C THR A 119 -19.48 9.83 -21.43
N LYS A 120 -20.47 9.42 -20.62
CA LYS A 120 -21.58 8.58 -21.12
C LYS A 120 -22.94 9.26 -21.15
N GLY A 121 -23.17 10.32 -20.36
CA GLY A 121 -24.48 10.99 -20.30
C GLY A 121 -24.74 12.07 -21.36
N LYS A 122 -23.72 12.56 -22.07
CA LYS A 122 -23.89 13.69 -23.02
C LYS A 122 -24.17 13.30 -24.48
N ILE A 123 -23.96 12.04 -24.85
CA ILE A 123 -24.12 11.61 -26.26
C ILE A 123 -25.61 11.44 -26.61
N GLU A 124 -26.46 11.05 -25.64
CA GLU A 124 -27.88 10.82 -25.90
C GLU A 124 -28.70 12.13 -25.97
N GLU A 125 -28.34 13.15 -25.19
CA GLU A 125 -29.07 14.43 -25.19
C GLU A 125 -28.79 15.25 -26.46
N GLU A 126 -27.59 15.13 -27.04
CA GLU A 126 -27.18 15.86 -28.25
C GLU A 126 -27.73 15.22 -29.54
N LEU A 127 -28.00 13.90 -29.55
CA LEU A 127 -28.58 13.20 -30.70
C LEU A 127 -30.08 13.49 -30.88
N VAL A 128 -30.80 13.78 -29.80
CA VAL A 128 -32.25 14.06 -29.81
C VAL A 128 -32.55 15.49 -30.29
N LEU A 129 -31.60 16.40 -30.13
CA LEU A 129 -31.70 17.81 -30.57
C LEU A 129 -31.26 18.04 -32.02
N ALA A 130 -30.61 17.07 -32.67
CA ALA A 130 -30.06 17.21 -34.03
C ALA A 130 -31.05 16.92 -35.16
N GLY A 131 -32.35 16.83 -34.88
CA GLY A 131 -33.40 16.63 -35.87
C GLY A 131 -34.14 17.92 -36.18
N HIS A 132 -33.51 18.89 -36.87
CA HIS A 132 -34.14 19.78 -37.86
C HIS A 132 -33.09 20.72 -38.51
N GLU A 133 -33.12 20.70 -39.84
CA GLU A 133 -32.70 21.73 -40.79
C GLU A 133 -31.24 21.80 -41.29
N GLU A 134 -31.19 21.80 -42.62
CA GLU A 134 -30.08 21.77 -43.56
C GLU A 134 -29.37 23.13 -43.64
N GLY A 135 -28.07 23.14 -43.95
CA GLY A 135 -27.38 24.36 -44.39
C GLY A 135 -25.90 24.45 -44.02
N GLU A 136 -25.06 24.09 -44.98
CA GLU A 136 -23.61 24.36 -45.15
C GLU A 136 -22.94 25.40 -44.21
N THR A 137 -21.87 25.01 -43.50
CA THR A 137 -20.49 25.50 -43.75
C THR A 137 -19.45 24.87 -42.79
N LEU A 138 -18.29 24.54 -43.37
CA LEU A 138 -17.13 23.90 -42.76
C LEU A 138 -16.38 24.78 -41.74
N ASN A 139 -15.92 24.12 -40.67
CA ASN A 139 -14.68 24.32 -39.90
C ASN A 139 -14.33 25.71 -39.31
N LYS A 140 -14.44 25.81 -37.98
CA LYS A 140 -13.30 26.21 -37.12
C LYS A 140 -13.47 25.71 -35.69
N LEU A 141 -12.61 24.75 -35.35
CA LEU A 141 -12.42 24.11 -34.05
C LEU A 141 -12.24 25.16 -32.93
N LYS A 142 -13.10 25.09 -31.91
CA LYS A 142 -12.96 25.87 -30.66
C LYS A 142 -11.76 25.35 -29.87
N VAL A 143 -10.74 26.20 -29.76
CA VAL A 143 -9.58 26.06 -28.87
C VAL A 143 -10.06 25.85 -27.43
N LYS A 144 -9.85 24.65 -26.87
CA LYS A 144 -10.12 24.34 -25.47
C LYS A 144 -8.83 24.58 -24.68
N LYS A 145 -8.80 25.65 -23.87
CA LYS A 145 -7.69 25.98 -22.94
C LYS A 145 -7.34 24.76 -22.09
N GLU A 146 -6.15 24.21 -22.29
CA GLU A 146 -5.57 23.19 -21.42
C GLU A 146 -5.33 23.78 -20.03
N ARG A 147 -5.82 23.11 -19.00
CA ARG A 147 -5.57 23.50 -17.61
C ARG A 147 -4.18 22.98 -17.23
N LYS A 148 -3.24 23.89 -17.00
CA LYS A 148 -1.84 23.58 -16.62
C LYS A 148 -1.78 22.61 -15.43
N SER A 149 -0.95 21.58 -15.55
CA SER A 149 -0.79 20.52 -14.58
C SER A 149 -0.11 21.03 -13.30
N VAL A 150 -0.31 20.33 -12.19
CA VAL A 150 0.22 20.70 -10.86
C VAL A 150 1.76 20.71 -10.87
N PHE A 151 2.38 19.88 -11.71
CA PHE A 151 3.83 19.86 -11.91
C PHE A 151 4.33 21.10 -12.66
N ASP A 152 3.56 21.59 -13.65
CA ASP A 152 3.91 22.81 -14.40
C ASP A 152 3.90 24.02 -13.46
N LYS A 153 2.88 24.13 -12.60
CA LYS A 153 2.77 25.19 -11.58
C LYS A 153 3.87 25.12 -10.53
N TRP A 154 4.36 23.91 -10.22
CA TRP A 154 5.48 23.74 -9.30
C TRP A 154 6.81 24.14 -9.96
N SER A 155 7.02 23.79 -11.24
CA SER A 155 8.22 24.19 -11.98
C SER A 155 8.30 25.69 -12.24
N GLU A 156 7.15 26.34 -12.48
CA GLU A 156 7.06 27.81 -12.64
C GLU A 156 7.45 28.50 -11.32
N LYS A 157 6.95 28.03 -10.18
CA LYS A 157 7.36 28.56 -8.86
C LYS A 157 8.82 28.28 -8.49
N LEU A 158 9.39 27.17 -8.95
CA LEU A 158 10.81 26.86 -8.75
C LEU A 158 11.70 27.78 -9.59
N LYS A 159 11.31 28.04 -10.85
CA LYS A 159 11.98 29.01 -11.72
C LYS A 159 11.90 30.43 -11.17
N ASP A 160 10.71 30.85 -10.73
CA ASP A 160 10.52 32.17 -10.10
C ASP A 160 11.36 32.34 -8.82
N PHE A 161 11.65 31.25 -8.10
CA PHE A 161 12.52 31.28 -6.92
C PHE A 161 14.01 31.35 -7.29
N LEU A 162 14.43 30.70 -8.38
CA LEU A 162 15.81 30.76 -8.87
C LEU A 162 16.13 32.11 -9.52
N ASP A 163 15.18 32.71 -10.24
CA ASP A 163 15.37 34.00 -10.91
C ASP A 163 15.34 35.20 -9.94
N ASN A 164 14.80 35.03 -8.72
CA ASN A 164 14.80 36.06 -7.67
C ASN A 164 15.91 35.86 -6.60
N ALA A 165 16.78 34.87 -6.79
CA ALA A 165 17.88 34.55 -5.88
C ALA A 165 19.26 35.02 -6.40
N GLU A 166 19.29 35.80 -7.49
CA GLU A 166 20.46 36.54 -8.00
C GLU A 166 20.38 38.04 -7.65
#